data_AF-A0A7C5XG36-F1
#
_entry.id   AF-A0A7C5XG36-F1
#
_cell.length_a   1.000
_cell.length_b   1.000
_cell.length_c   1.000
_cell.angle_alpha   90.00
_cell.angle_beta   90.00
_cell.angle_gamma   90.00
#
_symmetry.space_group_name_H-M   'P 1'
#
loop_
_entity.id
_entity.type
_entity.pdbx_description
1 polymer ?
#
loop_
_entity_poly.entity_id
_entity_poly.type
_entity_poly.pdbx_seq_one_letter_code
_entity_poly.pdbx_strand_id
1 'polypeptide(L)'
;MRSELTGSKEALGKFQFVTISSRVEFEDVGRVVKIAHYYSRAVKAGINLALKGVPLNDAVKELYRIIPYAFYAETAYKQALALIKNGGNKIEIRRRWIACKGSKADRGNRGIKFHVLEDHVEVKVKDPWGRWIVGRAYFGRKYLPLLRELEELAGKGEEGYGAVISFKEKPMIHLQIPLWLYLKHFSVKKPIGYGLIAGFDLNSDRLNVVVIDRDGRIVTTRTYWYPEVTRPGFPREKGKALRLNALSNALKFLSRIGVDYVVFEDLFLVKGRRRFTKSKSGNRRISRFAKRQLLTHGVIKSLRLGFNVILANPKGTTNSKEHEKVMKERGFDRHTASAYLIALRGLETNSIKGVRSN
;
A
#
# COMPACT_ATOMS: atom_id res chain seq x y z
N MET A 1 -11.77 -3.12 20.97
CA MET A 1 -12.31 -2.71 19.65
C MET A 1 -11.29 -3.01 18.56
N ARG A 2 -11.72 -3.50 17.40
CA ARG A 2 -10.83 -3.64 16.22
C ARG A 2 -10.68 -2.25 15.59
N SER A 3 -9.45 -1.87 15.23
CA SER A 3 -9.20 -0.63 14.50
C SER A 3 -9.98 -0.58 13.18
N GLU A 4 -10.63 0.53 12.89
CA GLU A 4 -11.39 0.71 11.65
C GLU A 4 -10.63 1.56 10.62
N LEU A 5 -10.87 1.30 9.34
CA LEU A 5 -10.41 2.13 8.23
C LEU A 5 -11.61 2.65 7.47
N THR A 6 -11.78 3.98 7.46
CA THR A 6 -12.83 4.67 6.71
C THR A 6 -12.21 5.50 5.60
N GLY A 7 -12.79 5.47 4.40
CA GLY A 7 -12.27 6.21 3.26
C GLY A 7 -13.05 5.93 1.98
N SER A 8 -12.59 6.47 0.85
CA SER A 8 -13.20 6.20 -0.45
C SER A 8 -13.13 4.72 -0.84
N LYS A 9 -14.06 4.27 -1.70
CA LYS A 9 -14.04 2.91 -2.26
C LYS A 9 -12.71 2.60 -2.95
N GLU A 10 -12.14 3.57 -3.67
CA GLU A 10 -10.81 3.45 -4.27
C GLU A 10 -9.72 3.22 -3.23
N ALA A 11 -9.73 3.95 -2.11
CA ALA A 11 -8.74 3.81 -1.06
C ALA A 11 -8.89 2.47 -0.33
N LEU A 12 -10.09 2.08 0.07
CA LEU A 12 -10.35 0.79 0.71
C LEU A 12 -9.90 -0.38 -0.17
N GLY A 13 -10.12 -0.28 -1.49
CA GLY A 13 -9.61 -1.26 -2.46
C GLY A 13 -8.07 -1.35 -2.52
N LYS A 14 -7.33 -0.34 -2.05
CA LYS A 14 -5.85 -0.39 -1.94
C LYS A 14 -5.37 -1.08 -0.66
N PHE A 15 -6.22 -1.20 0.36
CA PHE A 15 -5.88 -1.77 1.66
C PHE A 15 -6.49 -3.16 1.86
N GLN A 16 -6.53 -3.98 0.80
CA GLN A 16 -6.99 -5.36 0.90
C GLN A 16 -5.90 -6.31 1.42
N PHE A 17 -4.63 -5.99 1.14
CA PHE A 17 -3.50 -6.82 1.50
C PHE A 17 -2.25 -6.00 1.83
N VAL A 18 -1.34 -6.62 2.58
CA VAL A 18 0.02 -6.16 2.82
C VAL A 18 0.99 -7.09 2.11
N THR A 19 1.92 -6.51 1.35
CA THR A 19 2.98 -7.30 0.72
C THR A 19 4.15 -7.48 1.68
N ILE A 20 4.46 -8.73 2.01
CA ILE A 20 5.75 -9.12 2.61
C ILE A 20 6.65 -9.70 1.53
N SER A 21 7.97 -9.61 1.69
CA SER A 21 8.89 -10.02 0.64
C SER A 21 10.15 -10.63 1.22
N SER A 22 10.71 -11.59 0.49
CA SER A 22 12.01 -12.17 0.79
C SER A 22 12.74 -12.56 -0.50
N ARG A 23 14.06 -12.70 -0.40
CA ARG A 23 14.86 -13.35 -1.42
C ARG A 23 14.45 -14.81 -1.51
N VAL A 24 14.41 -15.34 -2.73
CA VAL A 24 14.13 -16.75 -3.00
C VAL A 24 15.25 -17.33 -3.83
N GLU A 25 15.66 -18.55 -3.49
CA GLU A 25 16.69 -19.32 -4.19
C GLU A 25 16.02 -20.52 -4.83
N PHE A 26 15.91 -20.53 -6.16
CA PHE A 26 15.27 -21.61 -6.90
C PHE A 26 16.28 -22.68 -7.32
N GLU A 27 15.83 -23.93 -7.32
CA GLU A 27 16.60 -25.06 -7.85
C GLU A 27 16.89 -24.92 -9.35
N ASP A 28 15.96 -24.33 -10.11
CA ASP A 28 16.11 -24.04 -11.54
C ASP A 28 15.64 -22.61 -11.86
N VAL A 29 16.54 -21.65 -11.65
CA VAL A 29 16.26 -20.23 -11.95
C VAL A 29 15.96 -20.01 -13.44
N GLY A 30 16.60 -20.77 -14.34
CA GLY A 30 16.44 -20.64 -15.79
C GLY A 30 15.00 -20.88 -16.23
N ARG A 31 14.36 -21.94 -15.72
CA ARG A 31 12.95 -22.21 -15.98
C ARG A 31 12.03 -21.14 -15.41
N VAL A 32 12.26 -20.66 -14.18
CA VAL A 32 11.42 -19.58 -13.62
C VAL A 32 11.56 -18.30 -14.44
N VAL A 33 12.77 -17.98 -14.93
CA VAL A 33 12.99 -16.83 -15.83
C VAL A 33 12.28 -17.02 -17.17
N LYS A 34 12.25 -18.24 -17.72
CA LYS A 34 11.45 -18.57 -18.92
C LYS A 34 9.97 -18.28 -18.69
N ILE A 35 9.39 -18.75 -17.57
CA ILE A 35 7.99 -18.46 -17.22
C ILE A 35 7.77 -16.95 -17.10
N ALA A 36 8.67 -16.22 -16.43
CA ALA A 36 8.59 -14.78 -16.28
C ALA A 36 8.62 -14.03 -17.62
N HIS A 37 9.40 -14.51 -18.58
CA HIS A 37 9.45 -13.97 -19.94
C HIS A 37 8.09 -14.10 -20.64
N TYR A 38 7.51 -15.30 -20.68
CA TYR A 38 6.20 -15.53 -21.31
C TYR A 38 5.06 -14.83 -20.57
N TYR A 39 5.09 -14.82 -19.23
CA TYR A 39 4.11 -14.09 -18.43
C TYR A 39 4.14 -12.59 -18.79
N SER A 40 5.34 -12.01 -18.88
CA SER A 40 5.50 -10.60 -19.22
C SER A 40 5.06 -10.29 -20.66
N ARG A 41 5.25 -11.23 -21.61
CA ARG A 41 4.68 -11.17 -22.96
C ARG A 41 3.15 -11.23 -22.94
N ALA A 42 2.56 -12.11 -22.14
CA ALA A 42 1.11 -12.22 -21.99
C ALA A 42 0.51 -10.92 -21.42
N VAL A 43 1.16 -10.28 -20.44
CA VAL A 43 0.70 -8.96 -19.94
C VAL A 43 0.74 -7.90 -21.05
N LYS A 44 1.81 -7.86 -21.87
CA LYS A 44 1.90 -6.93 -23.01
C LYS A 44 0.79 -7.15 -24.02
N ALA A 45 0.54 -8.40 -24.42
CA ALA A 45 -0.58 -8.75 -25.30
C ALA A 45 -1.93 -8.38 -24.65
N GLY A 46 -2.06 -8.63 -23.34
CA GLY A 46 -3.24 -8.30 -22.55
C GLY A 46 -3.54 -6.81 -22.51
N ILE A 47 -2.53 -5.93 -22.55
CA ILE A 47 -2.75 -4.48 -22.66
C ILE A 47 -3.45 -4.14 -23.96
N ASN A 48 -3.02 -4.72 -25.09
CA ASN A 48 -3.67 -4.48 -26.38
C ASN A 48 -5.11 -4.98 -26.40
N LEU A 49 -5.37 -6.16 -25.83
CA LEU A 49 -6.72 -6.72 -25.70
C LEU A 49 -7.61 -5.84 -24.80
N ALA A 50 -7.06 -5.36 -23.69
CA ALA A 50 -7.79 -4.51 -22.76
C ALA A 50 -8.08 -3.11 -23.31
N LEU A 51 -7.18 -2.54 -24.12
CA LEU A 51 -7.45 -1.29 -24.85
C LEU A 51 -8.57 -1.45 -25.89
N LYS A 52 -8.70 -2.65 -26.48
CA LYS A 52 -9.79 -3.02 -27.38
C LYS A 52 -11.10 -3.40 -26.66
N GLY A 53 -11.11 -3.39 -25.32
CA GLY A 53 -12.30 -3.74 -24.54
C GLY A 53 -12.69 -5.22 -24.57
N VAL A 54 -11.74 -6.13 -24.87
CA VAL A 54 -12.04 -7.57 -24.97
C VAL A 54 -12.53 -8.12 -23.61
N PRO A 55 -13.60 -8.92 -23.55
CA PRO A 55 -14.04 -9.55 -22.30
C PRO A 55 -12.98 -10.47 -21.68
N LEU A 56 -13.01 -10.65 -20.36
CA LEU A 56 -12.02 -11.44 -19.61
C LEU A 56 -11.85 -12.86 -20.18
N ASN A 57 -12.95 -13.57 -20.43
CA ASN A 57 -12.91 -14.97 -20.84
C ASN A 57 -12.24 -15.13 -22.22
N ASP A 58 -12.54 -14.25 -23.17
CA ASP A 58 -11.96 -14.31 -24.51
C ASP A 58 -10.51 -13.84 -24.50
N ALA A 59 -10.19 -12.83 -23.70
CA ALA A 59 -8.80 -12.43 -23.49
C ALA A 59 -7.97 -13.56 -22.87
N VAL A 60 -8.52 -14.32 -21.92
CA VAL A 60 -7.84 -15.48 -21.34
C VAL A 60 -7.56 -16.57 -22.39
N LYS A 61 -8.50 -16.87 -23.28
CA LYS A 61 -8.29 -17.83 -24.38
C LYS A 61 -7.13 -17.40 -25.29
N GLU A 62 -7.08 -16.12 -25.64
CA GLU A 62 -5.99 -15.56 -26.46
C GLU A 62 -4.64 -15.60 -25.74
N LEU A 63 -4.61 -15.20 -24.47
CA LEU A 63 -3.39 -15.19 -23.67
C LEU A 63 -2.89 -16.60 -23.31
N TYR A 64 -3.76 -17.60 -23.26
CA TYR A 64 -3.40 -19.00 -23.03
C TYR A 64 -2.46 -19.53 -24.12
N ARG A 65 -2.57 -19.02 -25.36
CA ARG A 65 -1.65 -19.35 -26.46
C ARG A 65 -0.21 -18.87 -26.20
N ILE A 66 -0.03 -17.88 -25.34
CA ILE A 66 1.29 -17.31 -24.96
C ILE A 66 1.82 -17.98 -23.69
N ILE A 67 0.95 -18.14 -22.68
CA ILE A 67 1.28 -18.79 -21.41
C ILE A 67 0.19 -19.81 -21.10
N PRO A 68 0.41 -21.12 -21.37
CA PRO A 68 -0.62 -22.15 -21.34
C PRO A 68 -0.94 -22.60 -19.91
N TYR A 69 -1.35 -21.64 -19.09
CA TYR A 69 -1.84 -21.84 -17.75
C TYR A 69 -2.87 -20.77 -17.42
N ALA A 70 -4.14 -21.19 -17.31
CA ALA A 70 -5.29 -20.27 -17.23
C ALA A 70 -5.15 -19.23 -16.12
N PHE A 71 -4.68 -19.62 -14.94
CA PHE A 71 -4.49 -18.71 -13.81
C PHE A 71 -3.42 -17.63 -14.06
N TYR A 72 -2.37 -17.96 -14.82
CA TYR A 72 -1.38 -16.97 -15.24
C TYR A 72 -1.93 -16.05 -16.33
N ALA A 73 -2.63 -16.60 -17.32
CA ALA A 73 -3.27 -15.81 -18.39
C ALA A 73 -4.31 -14.82 -17.80
N GLU A 74 -5.17 -15.28 -16.90
CA GLU A 74 -6.17 -14.47 -16.20
C GLU A 74 -5.51 -13.40 -15.33
N THR A 75 -4.48 -13.76 -14.55
CA THR A 75 -3.74 -12.79 -13.75
C THR A 75 -3.05 -11.75 -14.64
N ALA A 76 -2.49 -12.17 -15.79
CA ALA A 76 -1.86 -11.27 -16.75
C ALA A 76 -2.86 -10.25 -17.32
N TYR A 77 -4.06 -10.68 -17.69
CA TYR A 77 -5.10 -9.77 -18.18
C TYR A 77 -5.59 -8.79 -17.12
N LYS A 78 -5.85 -9.28 -15.89
CA LYS A 78 -6.22 -8.42 -14.76
C LYS A 78 -5.13 -7.39 -14.44
N GLN A 79 -3.86 -7.75 -14.59
CA GLN A 79 -2.74 -6.81 -14.46
C GLN A 79 -2.73 -5.78 -15.60
N ALA A 80 -2.99 -6.19 -16.84
CA ALA A 80 -3.10 -5.27 -17.97
C ALA A 80 -4.20 -4.21 -17.75
N LEU A 81 -5.40 -4.62 -17.33
CA LEU A 81 -6.50 -3.71 -16.96
C LEU A 81 -6.07 -2.72 -15.86
N ALA A 82 -5.38 -3.21 -14.83
CA ALA A 82 -4.87 -2.36 -13.75
C ALA A 82 -3.81 -1.37 -14.24
N LEU A 83 -2.96 -1.75 -15.20
CA LEU A 83 -1.96 -0.86 -15.79
C LEU A 83 -2.61 0.23 -16.62
N ILE A 84 -3.61 -0.08 -17.46
CA ILE A 84 -4.36 0.90 -18.26
C ILE A 84 -5.05 1.93 -17.36
N LYS A 85 -5.71 1.47 -16.31
CA LYS A 85 -6.36 2.35 -15.32
C LYS A 85 -5.39 3.33 -14.66
N ASN A 86 -4.11 2.96 -14.51
CA ASN A 86 -3.10 3.78 -13.83
C ASN A 86 -2.21 4.60 -14.79
N GLY A 87 -2.00 4.14 -16.03
CA GLY A 87 -1.01 4.68 -16.97
C GLY A 87 -1.57 5.25 -18.28
N GLY A 88 -2.84 5.01 -18.59
CA GLY A 88 -3.41 5.33 -19.92
C GLY A 88 -2.74 4.52 -21.03
N ASN A 89 -2.57 5.12 -22.21
CA ASN A 89 -2.18 4.38 -23.43
C ASN A 89 -0.65 4.23 -23.63
N LYS A 90 0.19 4.84 -22.79
CA LYS A 90 1.66 4.73 -22.88
C LYS A 90 2.19 3.84 -21.76
N ILE A 91 2.08 2.53 -21.92
CA ILE A 91 2.57 1.54 -20.95
C ILE A 91 3.73 0.76 -21.56
N GLU A 92 4.92 0.91 -20.99
CA GLU A 92 6.09 0.14 -21.40
C GLU A 92 6.48 -0.86 -20.33
N ILE A 93 6.46 -2.15 -20.69
CA ILE A 93 6.88 -3.25 -19.82
C ILE A 93 8.30 -3.65 -20.19
N ARG A 94 9.27 -3.25 -19.36
CA ARG A 94 10.69 -3.60 -19.53
C ARG A 94 11.17 -4.75 -18.64
N ARG A 95 10.41 -5.11 -17.60
CA ARG A 95 10.84 -6.07 -16.58
C ARG A 95 10.25 -7.46 -16.82
N ARG A 96 10.93 -8.47 -16.29
CA ARG A 96 10.44 -9.85 -16.21
C ARG A 96 9.96 -10.11 -14.78
N TRP A 97 8.75 -10.65 -14.65
CA TRP A 97 8.19 -11.12 -13.39
C TRP A 97 7.11 -12.17 -13.67
N ILE A 98 6.70 -12.87 -12.62
CA ILE A 98 5.54 -13.76 -12.61
C ILE A 98 4.60 -13.26 -11.54
N ALA A 99 3.30 -13.30 -11.78
CA ALA A 99 2.32 -13.08 -10.73
C ALA A 99 1.17 -14.07 -10.85
N CYS A 100 0.61 -14.44 -9.70
CA CYS A 100 -0.60 -15.22 -9.60
C CYS A 100 -1.43 -14.68 -8.45
N LYS A 101 -2.69 -14.29 -8.71
CA LYS A 101 -3.53 -13.62 -7.71
C LYS A 101 -3.97 -14.55 -6.57
N GLY A 102 -4.20 -15.83 -6.87
CA GLY A 102 -4.79 -16.77 -5.92
C GLY A 102 -6.24 -16.43 -5.53
N SER A 103 -6.92 -17.38 -4.90
CA SER A 103 -8.28 -17.24 -4.39
C SER A 103 -8.60 -18.31 -3.35
N LYS A 104 -9.73 -18.16 -2.66
CA LYS A 104 -10.29 -19.14 -1.73
C LYS A 104 -10.59 -20.47 -2.43
N ALA A 105 -11.26 -20.40 -3.58
CA ALA A 105 -11.59 -21.56 -4.43
C ALA A 105 -10.33 -22.31 -4.93
N ASP A 106 -9.20 -21.61 -4.98
CA ASP A 106 -7.91 -22.13 -5.39
C ASP A 106 -7.09 -22.77 -4.26
N ARG A 107 -7.66 -22.84 -3.05
CA ARG A 107 -6.95 -23.21 -1.82
C ARG A 107 -5.67 -22.37 -1.63
N GLY A 108 -5.83 -21.06 -1.68
CA GLY A 108 -4.73 -20.09 -1.59
C GLY A 108 -4.30 -19.59 -2.97
N ASN A 109 -3.44 -20.34 -3.64
CA ASN A 109 -2.85 -19.95 -4.92
C ASN A 109 -2.46 -21.15 -5.79
N ARG A 110 -3.04 -21.26 -6.99
CA ARG A 110 -2.78 -22.38 -7.92
C ARG A 110 -1.44 -22.31 -8.64
N GLY A 111 -0.89 -21.12 -8.82
CA GLY A 111 0.30 -20.91 -9.66
C GLY A 111 1.59 -20.77 -8.88
N ILE A 112 1.53 -20.26 -7.65
CA ILE A 112 2.69 -20.08 -6.79
C ILE A 112 2.26 -20.45 -5.37
N LYS A 113 2.70 -21.61 -4.89
CA LYS A 113 2.41 -22.12 -3.54
C LYS A 113 3.58 -21.86 -2.61
N PHE A 114 3.32 -21.89 -1.31
CA PHE A 114 4.37 -21.96 -0.31
C PHE A 114 4.05 -22.99 0.78
N HIS A 115 5.09 -23.45 1.47
CA HIS A 115 5.01 -24.30 2.65
C HIS A 115 5.98 -23.79 3.72
N VAL A 116 5.50 -23.63 4.96
CA VAL A 116 6.31 -23.03 6.04
C VAL A 116 7.04 -24.11 6.83
N LEU A 117 8.36 -24.14 6.66
CA LEU A 117 9.28 -24.97 7.43
C LEU A 117 9.84 -24.18 8.63
N GLU A 118 10.70 -24.81 9.43
CA GLU A 118 11.24 -24.21 10.66
C GLU A 118 12.20 -23.04 10.37
N ASP A 119 13.06 -23.19 9.37
CA ASP A 119 14.16 -22.28 9.04
C ASP A 119 13.86 -21.40 7.81
N HIS A 120 13.01 -21.89 6.90
CA HIS A 120 12.65 -21.20 5.66
C HIS A 120 11.22 -21.48 5.20
N VAL A 121 10.82 -20.80 4.13
CA VAL A 121 9.55 -21.02 3.43
C VAL A 121 9.87 -21.63 2.07
N GLU A 122 9.43 -22.87 1.86
CA GLU A 122 9.50 -23.51 0.55
C GLU A 122 8.49 -22.84 -0.38
N VAL A 123 8.90 -22.50 -1.60
CA VAL A 123 8.10 -21.84 -2.62
C VAL A 123 8.03 -22.76 -3.83
N LYS A 124 6.82 -23.07 -4.31
CA LYS A 124 6.61 -23.88 -5.51
C LYS A 124 5.99 -23.02 -6.60
N VAL A 125 6.60 -22.97 -7.77
CA VAL A 125 6.10 -22.26 -8.96
C VAL A 125 5.64 -23.28 -9.98
N LYS A 126 4.41 -23.16 -10.47
CA LYS A 126 3.89 -24.04 -11.51
C LYS A 126 4.50 -23.67 -12.85
N ASP A 127 5.28 -24.58 -13.44
CA ASP A 127 5.68 -24.47 -14.83
C ASP A 127 4.49 -24.79 -15.76
N PRO A 128 4.06 -23.87 -16.64
CA PRO A 128 3.01 -24.14 -17.64
C PRO A 128 3.36 -25.30 -18.58
N TRP A 129 4.65 -25.60 -18.77
CA TRP A 129 5.13 -26.64 -19.70
C TRP A 129 5.73 -27.85 -18.99
N GLY A 130 5.60 -27.96 -17.66
CA GLY A 130 6.31 -28.99 -16.92
C GLY A 130 5.91 -29.15 -15.46
N ARG A 131 6.88 -29.61 -14.68
CA ARG A 131 6.76 -29.89 -13.24
C ARG A 131 6.86 -28.61 -12.41
N TRP A 132 6.50 -28.72 -11.13
CA TRP A 132 6.71 -27.64 -10.18
C TRP A 132 8.21 -27.34 -10.02
N ILE A 133 8.55 -26.06 -9.90
CA ILE A 133 9.91 -25.60 -9.61
C ILE A 133 9.92 -25.15 -8.15
N VAL A 134 10.83 -25.72 -7.37
CA VAL A 134 10.95 -25.44 -5.94
C VAL A 134 12.03 -24.38 -5.69
N GLY A 135 11.82 -23.55 -4.68
CA GLY A 135 12.83 -22.64 -4.18
C GLY A 135 12.64 -22.36 -2.69
N ARG A 136 13.68 -21.81 -2.07
CA ARG A 136 13.73 -21.52 -0.63
C ARG A 136 13.71 -20.02 -0.40
N ALA A 137 12.76 -19.54 0.41
CA ALA A 137 12.62 -18.13 0.75
C ALA A 137 12.79 -17.89 2.24
N TYR A 138 13.65 -16.95 2.61
CA TYR A 138 14.03 -16.69 4.01
C TYR A 138 13.30 -15.46 4.55
N PHE A 139 12.03 -15.61 4.90
CA PHE A 139 11.28 -14.51 5.53
C PHE A 139 11.79 -14.27 6.96
N GLY A 140 11.76 -13.02 7.44
CA GLY A 140 12.12 -12.74 8.82
C GLY A 140 11.25 -13.54 9.79
N ARG A 141 11.84 -14.15 10.82
CA ARG A 141 11.19 -15.10 11.75
C ARG A 141 9.83 -14.65 12.28
N LYS A 142 9.66 -13.35 12.53
CA LYS A 142 8.38 -12.75 12.96
C LYS A 142 7.20 -12.98 12.01
N TYR A 143 7.46 -13.31 10.73
CA TYR A 143 6.42 -13.57 9.73
C TYR A 143 6.02 -15.04 9.65
N LEU A 144 6.79 -15.97 10.22
CA LEU A 144 6.50 -17.41 10.12
C LEU A 144 5.16 -17.79 10.76
N PRO A 145 4.78 -17.31 11.96
CA PRO A 145 3.47 -17.62 12.54
C PRO A 145 2.31 -17.16 11.64
N LEU A 146 2.43 -15.95 11.07
CA LEU A 146 1.45 -15.42 10.11
C LEU A 146 1.37 -16.28 8.85
N LEU A 147 2.50 -16.74 8.33
CA LEU A 147 2.52 -17.55 7.12
C LEU A 147 1.96 -18.95 7.35
N ARG A 148 2.21 -19.56 8.52
CA ARG A 148 1.60 -20.84 8.91
C ARG A 148 0.08 -20.74 8.95
N GLU A 149 -0.45 -19.69 9.59
CA GLU A 149 -1.91 -19.48 9.63
C GLU A 149 -2.47 -19.24 8.21
N LEU A 150 -1.79 -18.45 7.38
CA LEU A 150 -2.23 -18.24 5.99
C LEU A 150 -2.23 -19.54 5.18
N GLU A 151 -1.23 -20.41 5.37
CA GLU A 151 -1.16 -21.72 4.73
C GLU A 151 -2.32 -22.62 5.17
N GLU A 152 -2.63 -22.66 6.46
CA GLU A 152 -3.75 -23.43 7.00
C GLU A 152 -5.10 -22.96 6.44
N LEU A 153 -5.37 -21.65 6.48
CA LEU A 153 -6.58 -21.05 5.93
C LEU A 153 -6.70 -21.30 4.42
N ALA A 154 -5.58 -21.23 3.70
CA ALA A 154 -5.53 -21.57 2.28
C ALA A 154 -5.85 -23.05 2.05
N GLY A 155 -5.29 -23.96 2.85
CA GLY A 155 -5.56 -25.40 2.78
C GLY A 155 -7.04 -25.75 2.95
N LYS A 156 -7.73 -25.05 3.87
CA LYS A 156 -9.18 -25.17 4.11
C LYS A 156 -10.05 -24.47 3.06
N GLY A 157 -9.45 -23.71 2.13
CA GLY A 157 -10.19 -22.91 1.15
C GLY A 157 -10.88 -21.68 1.75
N GLU A 158 -10.47 -21.25 2.94
CA GLU A 158 -11.06 -20.12 3.66
C GLU A 158 -10.42 -18.78 3.26
N GLU A 159 -9.19 -18.80 2.73
CA GLU A 159 -8.49 -17.59 2.31
C GLU A 159 -7.62 -17.79 1.06
N GLY A 160 -7.45 -16.72 0.28
CA GLY A 160 -6.56 -16.65 -0.87
C GLY A 160 -5.34 -15.77 -0.61
N TYR A 161 -4.28 -15.94 -1.38
CA TYR A 161 -3.15 -15.01 -1.36
C TYR A 161 -2.55 -14.79 -2.74
N GLY A 162 -2.15 -13.54 -2.99
CA GLY A 162 -1.39 -13.19 -4.18
C GLY A 162 0.09 -13.47 -4.00
N ALA A 163 0.74 -13.90 -5.07
CA ALA A 163 2.18 -14.12 -5.09
C ALA A 163 2.77 -13.51 -6.35
N VAL A 164 3.91 -12.83 -6.19
CA VAL A 164 4.67 -12.24 -7.30
C VAL A 164 6.13 -12.62 -7.15
N ILE A 165 6.78 -13.05 -8.22
CA ILE A 165 8.21 -13.30 -8.28
C ILE A 165 8.84 -12.26 -9.20
N SER A 166 9.81 -11.49 -8.71
CA SER A 166 10.48 -10.46 -9.48
C SER A 166 11.99 -10.71 -9.61
N PHE A 167 12.57 -10.25 -10.71
CA PHE A 167 13.96 -10.48 -11.09
C PHE A 167 14.70 -9.16 -11.29
N LYS A 168 14.86 -8.37 -10.22
CA LYS A 168 15.58 -7.09 -10.31
C LYS A 168 17.09 -7.28 -10.26
N GLU A 169 17.60 -7.60 -9.08
CA GLU A 169 19.02 -7.91 -8.83
C GLU A 169 19.15 -9.39 -8.50
N LYS A 170 18.27 -9.87 -7.63
CA LYS A 170 18.09 -11.27 -7.27
C LYS A 170 16.62 -11.64 -7.38
N PRO A 171 16.28 -12.94 -7.54
CA PRO A 171 14.90 -13.40 -7.45
C PRO A 171 14.31 -13.06 -6.07
N MET A 172 13.17 -12.39 -6.07
CA MET A 172 12.43 -12.01 -4.87
C MET A 172 11.01 -12.55 -4.97
N ILE A 173 10.52 -13.17 -3.91
CA ILE A 173 9.10 -13.47 -3.74
C ILE A 173 8.42 -12.35 -2.96
N HIS A 174 7.22 -11.99 -3.40
CA HIS A 174 6.34 -11.02 -2.77
C HIS A 174 4.99 -11.69 -2.51
N LEU A 175 4.66 -11.92 -1.23
CA LEU A 175 3.38 -12.50 -0.81
C LEU A 175 2.43 -11.38 -0.39
N GLN A 176 1.24 -11.35 -0.99
CA GLN A 176 0.16 -10.42 -0.70
C GLN A 176 -0.76 -11.06 0.36
N ILE A 177 -0.51 -10.69 1.61
CA ILE A 177 -1.21 -11.21 2.80
C ILE A 177 -2.47 -10.39 3.04
N PRO A 178 -3.65 -10.99 3.27
CA PRO A 178 -4.85 -10.26 3.67
C PRO A 178 -4.57 -9.30 4.83
N LEU A 179 -5.06 -8.05 4.73
CA LEU A 179 -4.76 -7.03 5.73
C LEU A 179 -5.25 -7.44 7.12
N TRP A 180 -6.42 -8.08 7.21
CA TRP A 180 -6.98 -8.53 8.48
C TRP A 180 -6.06 -9.52 9.19
N LEU A 181 -5.47 -10.48 8.46
CA LEU A 181 -4.57 -11.48 9.02
C LEU A 181 -3.24 -10.84 9.43
N TYR A 182 -2.76 -9.90 8.62
CA TYR A 182 -1.59 -9.10 8.97
C TYR A 182 -1.80 -8.31 10.27
N LEU A 183 -2.96 -7.69 10.45
CA LEU A 183 -3.29 -6.96 11.68
C LEU A 183 -3.49 -7.90 12.88
N LYS A 184 -4.06 -9.10 12.69
CA LYS A 184 -4.20 -10.11 13.75
C LYS A 184 -2.84 -10.42 14.41
N HIS A 185 -1.79 -10.57 13.61
CA HIS A 185 -0.44 -10.94 14.09
C HIS A 185 0.42 -9.76 14.55
N PHE A 186 0.22 -8.55 14.00
CA PHE A 186 1.16 -7.43 14.17
C PHE A 186 0.57 -6.18 14.81
N SER A 187 -0.70 -6.19 15.17
CA SER A 187 -1.30 -5.10 15.94
C SER A 187 -0.90 -5.17 17.41
N VAL A 188 -0.72 -4.00 18.01
CA VAL A 188 -0.49 -3.84 19.44
C VAL A 188 -1.72 -3.23 20.11
N LYS A 189 -1.97 -3.58 21.37
CA LYS A 189 -3.03 -2.93 22.15
C LYS A 189 -2.65 -1.46 22.38
N LYS A 190 -3.54 -0.55 22.00
CA LYS A 190 -3.43 0.89 22.31
C LYS A 190 -3.98 1.14 23.72
N PRO A 191 -3.42 2.10 24.48
CA PRO A 191 -4.09 2.65 25.64
C PRO A 191 -5.49 3.18 25.27
N ILE A 192 -6.40 3.19 26.26
CA ILE A 192 -7.69 3.86 26.13
C ILE A 192 -7.44 5.31 25.74
N GLY A 193 -8.08 5.77 24.66
CA GLY A 193 -7.95 7.15 24.22
C GLY A 193 -9.06 8.05 24.76
N TYR A 194 -8.92 9.34 24.47
CA TYR A 194 -9.79 10.41 24.98
C TYR A 194 -10.74 10.96 23.89
N GLY A 195 -10.96 10.21 22.81
CA GLY A 195 -11.72 10.64 21.65
C GLY A 195 -11.00 11.69 20.79
N LEU A 196 -9.68 11.84 20.92
CA LEU A 196 -8.92 12.86 20.17
C LEU A 196 -8.69 12.45 18.72
N ILE A 197 -8.59 13.46 17.86
CA ILE A 197 -8.44 13.34 16.42
C ILE A 197 -7.14 14.02 15.99
N ALA A 198 -6.28 13.31 15.24
CA ALA A 198 -5.02 13.85 14.73
C ALA A 198 -5.02 13.94 13.21
N GLY A 199 -4.91 15.15 12.67
CA GLY A 199 -4.75 15.41 11.25
C GLY A 199 -3.27 15.44 10.84
N PHE A 200 -2.95 14.81 9.72
CA PHE A 200 -1.59 14.71 9.19
C PHE A 200 -1.43 15.43 7.85
N ASP A 201 -0.49 16.37 7.77
CA ASP A 201 0.00 16.89 6.48
C ASP A 201 1.37 16.26 6.13
N LEU A 202 1.37 15.43 5.08
CA LEU A 202 2.53 14.65 4.64
C LEU A 202 3.33 15.41 3.57
N ASN A 203 4.49 15.96 3.92
CA ASN A 203 5.36 16.70 2.99
C ASN A 203 6.72 16.04 2.74
N SER A 204 7.43 16.58 1.75
CA SER A 204 8.69 16.01 1.25
C SER A 204 9.88 16.21 2.21
N ASP A 205 9.80 17.26 3.02
CA ASP A 205 10.81 17.87 3.90
C ASP A 205 10.36 17.96 5.37
N ARG A 206 9.06 17.80 5.65
CA ARG A 206 8.49 17.81 6.99
C ARG A 206 7.21 16.99 7.10
N LEU A 207 6.81 16.69 8.33
CA LEU A 207 5.55 16.06 8.69
C LEU A 207 4.88 16.92 9.76
N ASN A 208 3.69 17.45 9.48
CA ASN A 208 2.93 18.24 10.44
C ASN A 208 1.76 17.42 10.98
N VAL A 209 1.53 17.54 12.29
CA VAL A 209 0.46 16.87 13.01
C VAL A 209 -0.25 17.89 13.88
N VAL A 210 -1.58 17.95 13.77
CA VAL A 210 -2.44 18.74 14.65
C VAL A 210 -3.43 17.81 15.32
N VAL A 211 -3.53 17.91 16.64
CA VAL A 211 -4.46 17.13 17.46
C VAL A 211 -5.56 18.04 17.96
N ILE A 212 -6.79 17.63 17.74
CA ILE A 212 -8.00 18.32 18.19
C ILE A 212 -8.85 17.41 19.08
N ASP A 213 -9.65 18.04 19.94
CA ASP A 213 -10.73 17.36 20.66
C ASP A 213 -12.00 17.24 19.79
N ARG A 214 -13.09 16.76 20.40
CA ARG A 214 -14.38 16.56 19.73
C ARG A 214 -15.10 17.86 19.37
N ASP A 215 -14.67 19.00 19.92
CA ASP A 215 -15.21 20.33 19.65
C ASP A 215 -14.36 21.07 18.61
N GLY A 216 -13.31 20.45 18.10
CA GLY A 216 -12.37 21.05 17.16
C GLY A 216 -11.36 21.98 17.82
N ARG A 217 -11.27 22.03 19.15
CA ARG A 217 -10.26 22.81 19.86
C ARG A 217 -8.93 22.09 19.78
N ILE A 218 -7.86 22.86 19.65
CA ILE A 218 -6.52 22.31 19.48
C ILE A 218 -5.96 21.89 20.83
N VAL A 219 -5.59 20.63 20.91
CA VAL A 219 -4.91 20.06 22.08
C VAL A 219 -3.40 20.22 21.95
N THR A 220 -2.85 19.92 20.77
CA THR A 220 -1.41 20.07 20.52
C THR A 220 -1.08 20.09 19.04
N THR A 221 0.09 20.65 18.70
CA THR A 221 0.67 20.63 17.36
C THR A 221 2.10 20.11 17.42
N ARG A 222 2.52 19.35 16.41
CA ARG A 222 3.89 18.84 16.29
C ARG A 222 4.36 18.86 14.84
N THR A 223 5.60 19.28 14.65
CA THR A 223 6.26 19.26 13.34
C THR A 223 7.53 18.43 13.44
N TYR A 224 7.66 17.42 12.59
CA TYR A 224 8.85 16.60 12.46
C TYR A 224 9.61 17.01 11.21
N TRP A 225 10.75 17.66 11.41
CA TRP A 225 11.57 18.23 10.34
C TRP A 225 12.57 17.21 9.78
N TYR A 226 12.71 17.18 8.46
CA TYR A 226 13.74 16.43 7.73
C TYR A 226 14.11 17.15 6.41
N PRO A 227 14.46 18.46 6.46
CA PRO A 227 14.66 19.27 5.25
C PRO A 227 15.80 18.79 4.35
N GLU A 228 16.80 18.14 4.93
CA GLU A 228 17.97 17.56 4.26
C GLU A 228 17.59 16.54 3.18
N VAL A 229 16.44 15.87 3.32
CA VAL A 229 15.94 14.89 2.36
C VAL A 229 15.67 15.52 0.98
N THR A 230 15.47 16.83 0.93
CA THR A 230 15.23 17.57 -0.31
C THR A 230 16.49 18.17 -0.92
N ARG A 231 17.65 18.08 -0.24
CA ARG A 231 18.92 18.60 -0.75
C ARG A 231 19.40 17.81 -1.98
N PRO A 232 20.09 18.46 -2.94
CA PRO A 232 20.80 17.78 -4.01
C PRO A 232 21.73 16.68 -3.49
N GLY A 233 21.86 15.58 -4.22
CA GLY A 233 22.75 14.46 -3.85
C GLY A 233 22.24 13.55 -2.72
N PHE A 234 21.23 13.94 -1.94
CA PHE A 234 20.76 13.12 -0.82
C PHE A 234 20.28 11.73 -1.28
N PRO A 235 20.70 10.61 -0.65
CA PRO A 235 20.29 9.27 -1.09
C PRO A 235 18.78 9.02 -0.95
N ARG A 236 18.17 8.41 -1.97
CA ARG A 236 16.71 8.18 -2.01
C ARG A 236 16.23 7.26 -0.88
N GLU A 237 16.92 6.16 -0.64
CA GLU A 237 16.54 5.19 0.39
C GLU A 237 16.72 5.75 1.80
N LYS A 238 17.81 6.50 2.06
CA LYS A 238 17.98 7.24 3.31
C LYS A 238 16.85 8.24 3.54
N GLY A 239 16.44 8.95 2.48
CA GLY A 239 15.32 9.89 2.55
C GLY A 239 13.98 9.23 2.83
N LYS A 240 13.76 8.02 2.29
CA LYS A 240 12.58 7.21 2.59
C LYS A 240 12.59 6.76 4.06
N ALA A 241 13.73 6.30 4.56
CA ALA A 241 13.89 5.85 5.95
C ALA A 241 13.59 6.98 6.94
N LEU A 242 14.14 8.19 6.73
CA LEU A 242 13.88 9.35 7.60
C LEU A 242 12.39 9.71 7.69
N ARG A 243 11.69 9.77 6.55
CA ARG A 243 10.23 10.03 6.54
C ARG A 243 9.44 8.95 7.27
N LEU A 244 9.81 7.69 7.07
CA LEU A 244 9.14 6.57 7.75
C LEU A 244 9.40 6.55 9.25
N ASN A 245 10.57 7.02 9.69
CA ASN A 245 10.92 7.19 11.10
C ASN A 245 10.14 8.36 11.72
N ALA A 246 10.09 9.51 11.05
CA ALA A 246 9.28 10.65 11.49
C ALA A 246 7.80 10.27 11.67
N LEU A 247 7.23 9.56 10.70
CA LEU A 247 5.86 9.04 10.79
C LEU A 247 5.68 8.05 11.93
N SER A 248 6.65 7.15 12.16
CA SER A 248 6.62 6.23 13.29
C SER A 248 6.68 6.94 14.64
N ASN A 249 7.51 7.98 14.77
CA ASN A 249 7.64 8.75 15.99
C ASN A 249 6.36 9.55 16.26
N ALA A 250 5.79 10.17 15.23
CA ALA A 250 4.50 10.84 15.31
C ALA A 250 3.40 9.91 15.82
N LEU A 251 3.23 8.73 15.22
CA LEU A 251 2.19 7.79 15.65
C LEU A 251 2.42 7.24 17.06
N LYS A 252 3.67 6.99 17.46
CA LYS A 252 3.99 6.60 18.85
C LYS A 252 3.64 7.71 19.83
N PHE A 253 3.95 8.97 19.50
CA PHE A 253 3.58 10.12 20.31
C PHE A 253 2.06 10.22 20.46
N LEU A 254 1.31 10.13 19.36
CA LEU A 254 -0.16 10.16 19.38
C LEU A 254 -0.77 9.03 20.23
N SER A 255 -0.18 7.83 20.16
CA SER A 255 -0.64 6.69 20.95
C SER A 255 -0.46 6.93 22.46
N ARG A 256 0.65 7.58 22.85
CA ARG A 256 0.94 7.92 24.26
C ARG A 256 0.00 8.97 24.83
N ILE A 257 -0.42 9.95 24.03
CA ILE A 257 -1.33 11.01 24.47
C ILE A 257 -2.82 10.65 24.30
N GLY A 258 -3.13 9.37 24.01
CA GLY A 258 -4.50 8.88 23.96
C GLY A 258 -5.31 9.33 22.73
N VAL A 259 -4.67 9.54 21.58
CA VAL A 259 -5.39 9.80 20.32
C VAL A 259 -6.07 8.54 19.81
N ASP A 260 -7.33 8.65 19.36
CA ASP A 260 -8.10 7.53 18.83
C ASP A 260 -8.18 7.51 17.31
N TYR A 261 -8.32 8.69 16.71
CA TYR A 261 -8.53 8.84 15.27
C TYR A 261 -7.32 9.50 14.61
N VAL A 262 -6.82 8.89 13.55
CA VAL A 262 -5.77 9.44 12.70
C VAL A 262 -6.34 9.73 11.32
N VAL A 263 -6.22 10.97 10.88
CA VAL A 263 -6.78 11.46 9.63
C VAL A 263 -5.66 11.80 8.65
N PHE A 264 -5.70 11.19 7.47
CA PHE A 264 -4.82 11.50 6.36
C PHE A 264 -5.62 12.00 5.14
N GLU A 265 -5.00 12.77 4.26
CA GLU A 265 -5.58 13.04 2.94
C GLU A 265 -5.69 11.77 2.09
N ASP A 266 -6.84 11.56 1.45
CA ASP A 266 -7.07 10.51 0.47
C ASP A 266 -6.43 10.87 -0.88
N LEU A 267 -5.14 10.54 -1.00
CA LEU A 267 -4.37 10.77 -2.22
C LEU A 267 -4.71 9.80 -3.35
N PHE A 268 -5.59 8.80 -3.13
CA PHE A 268 -6.00 7.84 -4.15
C PHE A 268 -7.11 8.40 -5.05
N LEU A 269 -7.86 9.39 -4.56
CA LEU A 269 -8.85 10.14 -5.34
C LEU A 269 -8.22 11.09 -6.37
N VAL A 270 -6.98 11.53 -6.15
CA VAL A 270 -6.28 12.45 -7.06
C VAL A 270 -5.84 11.71 -8.34
N LYS A 271 -6.72 11.63 -9.34
CA LYS A 271 -6.42 11.04 -10.65
C LYS A 271 -5.70 12.10 -11.51
N GLY A 272 -4.38 12.09 -11.52
CA GLY A 272 -3.60 13.04 -12.32
C GLY A 272 -2.12 12.67 -12.43
N ARG A 273 -1.53 12.93 -13.61
CA ARG A 273 -0.08 12.89 -13.80
C ARG A 273 0.58 13.89 -12.84
N ARG A 274 1.80 13.59 -12.40
CA ARG A 274 2.65 14.56 -11.68
C ARG A 274 2.72 15.85 -12.50
N ARG A 275 2.16 16.94 -11.99
CA ARG A 275 2.31 18.27 -12.62
C ARG A 275 3.71 18.78 -12.30
N PHE A 276 4.62 18.61 -13.25
CA PHE A 276 5.94 19.20 -13.15
C PHE A 276 5.81 20.72 -13.32
N THR A 277 6.55 21.45 -12.49
CA THR A 277 6.69 22.91 -12.48
C THR A 277 7.85 23.35 -13.39
N LYS A 278 8.07 24.66 -13.56
CA LYS A 278 9.28 25.18 -14.22
C LYS A 278 10.56 24.98 -13.39
N SER A 279 10.43 24.67 -12.09
CA SER A 279 11.57 24.51 -11.18
C SER A 279 12.18 23.11 -11.23
N LYS A 280 13.48 23.03 -11.51
CA LYS A 280 14.26 21.77 -11.45
C LYS A 280 14.22 21.15 -10.04
N SER A 281 14.25 21.96 -8.97
CA SER A 281 14.18 21.47 -7.59
C SER A 281 12.77 20.99 -7.23
N GLY A 282 11.73 21.71 -7.65
CA GLY A 282 10.33 21.30 -7.50
C GLY A 282 10.03 19.98 -8.20
N ASN A 283 10.51 19.83 -9.45
CA ASN A 283 10.35 18.61 -10.23
C ASN A 283 11.09 17.42 -9.64
N ARG A 284 12.25 17.66 -9.04
CA ARG A 284 13.00 16.66 -8.28
C ARG A 284 12.22 16.19 -7.05
N ARG A 285 11.60 17.10 -6.29
CA ARG A 285 10.75 16.74 -5.14
C ARG A 285 9.54 15.91 -5.59
N ILE A 286 8.85 16.34 -6.66
CA ILE A 286 7.66 15.67 -7.20
C ILE A 286 7.97 14.27 -7.75
N SER A 287 9.12 14.10 -8.42
CA SER A 287 9.54 12.80 -8.97
C SER A 287 10.01 11.84 -7.87
N ARG A 288 10.75 12.33 -6.87
CA ARG A 288 11.37 11.51 -5.83
C ARG A 288 10.47 11.22 -4.64
N PHE A 289 9.52 12.10 -4.33
CA PHE A 289 8.62 11.91 -3.19
C PHE A 289 7.46 10.98 -3.56
N ALA A 290 7.45 9.81 -2.95
CA ALA A 290 6.35 8.86 -3.09
C ALA A 290 5.27 9.12 -2.02
N LYS A 291 4.59 10.28 -2.06
CA LYS A 291 3.57 10.68 -1.06
C LYS A 291 2.52 9.58 -0.82
N ARG A 292 2.06 8.90 -1.88
CA ARG A 292 1.15 7.74 -1.79
C ARG A 292 1.74 6.53 -1.06
N GLN A 293 3.02 6.25 -1.24
CA GLN A 293 3.67 5.17 -0.49
C GLN A 293 3.78 5.54 0.99
N LEU A 294 4.12 6.80 1.30
CA LEU A 294 4.15 7.28 2.69
C LEU A 294 2.76 7.19 3.33
N LEU A 295 1.71 7.59 2.62
CA LEU A 295 0.31 7.41 3.04
C LEU A 295 -0.01 5.94 3.32
N THR A 296 0.33 5.04 2.39
CA THR A 296 0.08 3.59 2.55
C THR A 296 0.77 3.05 3.81
N HIS A 297 2.03 3.45 4.04
CA HIS A 297 2.75 3.09 5.26
C HIS A 297 2.13 3.70 6.52
N GLY A 298 1.63 4.94 6.44
CA GLY A 298 0.92 5.62 7.53
C GLY A 298 -0.32 4.87 7.95
N VAL A 299 -1.22 4.58 7.00
CA VAL A 299 -2.44 3.82 7.26
C VAL A 299 -2.14 2.47 7.91
N ILE A 300 -1.23 1.66 7.34
CA ILE A 300 -0.90 0.34 7.90
C ILE A 300 -0.30 0.47 9.30
N LYS A 301 0.63 1.41 9.52
CA LYS A 301 1.22 1.63 10.86
C LYS A 301 0.19 2.11 11.87
N SER A 302 -0.74 2.98 11.47
CA SER A 302 -1.80 3.47 12.33
C SER A 302 -2.74 2.34 12.75
N LEU A 303 -3.20 1.51 11.80
CA LEU A 303 -4.04 0.36 12.11
C LEU A 303 -3.36 -0.62 13.07
N ARG A 304 -2.07 -0.91 12.85
CA ARG A 304 -1.26 -1.74 13.74
C ARG A 304 -1.13 -1.17 15.15
N LEU A 305 -1.14 0.16 15.29
CA LEU A 305 -1.05 0.82 16.59
C LEU A 305 -2.42 1.01 17.26
N GLY A 306 -3.48 0.41 16.71
CA GLY A 306 -4.81 0.46 17.32
C GLY A 306 -5.60 1.74 17.00
N PHE A 307 -5.15 2.57 16.06
CA PHE A 307 -5.89 3.78 15.68
C PHE A 307 -7.01 3.48 14.69
N ASN A 308 -8.12 4.19 14.83
CA ASN A 308 -9.10 4.32 13.76
C ASN A 308 -8.54 5.28 12.71
N VAL A 309 -8.53 4.87 11.45
CA VAL A 309 -7.93 5.63 10.36
C VAL A 309 -9.01 6.19 9.45
N ILE A 310 -8.97 7.49 9.22
CA ILE A 310 -9.87 8.19 8.31
C ILE A 310 -9.07 8.75 7.14
N LEU A 311 -9.49 8.43 5.92
CA LEU A 311 -8.97 9.02 4.70
C LEU A 311 -9.92 10.11 4.22
N ALA A 312 -9.58 11.37 4.52
CA ALA A 312 -10.38 12.53 4.21
C ALA A 312 -10.19 12.98 2.76
N ASN A 313 -11.27 13.44 2.11
CA ASN A 313 -11.19 13.93 0.74
C ASN A 313 -10.23 15.14 0.65
N PRO A 314 -9.28 15.18 -0.31
CA PRO A 314 -8.29 16.25 -0.42
C PRO A 314 -8.82 17.59 -0.98
N LYS A 315 -10.07 17.68 -1.48
CA LYS A 315 -10.59 18.93 -2.09
C LYS A 315 -10.61 20.10 -1.10
N GLY A 316 -9.92 21.21 -1.38
CA GLY A 316 -10.01 22.45 -0.60
C GLY A 316 -9.00 22.61 0.56
N THR A 317 -7.91 21.83 0.60
CA THR A 317 -6.94 21.86 1.72
C THR A 317 -5.78 22.84 1.57
N THR A 318 -5.47 23.38 0.38
CA THR A 318 -4.20 24.10 0.16
C THR A 318 -4.27 25.46 -0.54
N ASN A 319 -5.44 25.97 -0.95
CA ASN A 319 -5.64 27.32 -1.53
C ASN A 319 -7.14 27.73 -1.43
N SER A 320 -7.81 27.41 -0.31
CA SER A 320 -9.22 27.78 -0.09
C SER A 320 -9.29 29.04 0.79
N LYS A 321 -10.39 29.80 0.69
CA LYS A 321 -10.66 30.92 1.60
C LYS A 321 -10.62 30.47 3.07
N GLU A 322 -11.05 29.25 3.36
CA GLU A 322 -10.97 28.63 4.68
C GLU A 322 -9.52 28.44 5.15
N HIS A 323 -8.62 28.02 4.27
CA HIS A 323 -7.20 27.84 4.61
C HIS A 323 -6.52 29.18 4.96
N GLU A 324 -6.75 30.22 4.16
CA GLU A 324 -6.25 31.57 4.46
C GLU A 324 -6.83 32.14 5.75
N LYS A 325 -8.14 31.94 5.98
CA LYS A 325 -8.82 32.37 7.21
C LYS A 325 -8.22 31.70 8.44
N VAL A 326 -8.06 30.37 8.42
CA VAL A 326 -7.44 29.60 9.51
C VAL A 326 -6.02 30.06 9.79
N MET A 327 -5.21 30.32 8.75
CA MET A 327 -3.85 30.84 8.94
C MET A 327 -3.85 32.18 9.67
N LYS A 328 -4.73 33.12 9.27
CA LYS A 328 -4.81 34.46 9.89
C LYS A 328 -5.35 34.40 11.32
N GLU A 329 -6.45 33.69 11.55
CA GLU A 329 -7.12 33.64 12.86
C GLU A 329 -6.33 32.86 13.90
N ARG A 330 -5.55 31.85 13.49
CA ARG A 330 -4.83 30.95 14.41
C ARG A 330 -3.32 31.14 14.39
N GLY A 331 -2.79 32.03 13.55
CA GLY A 331 -1.35 32.25 13.40
C GLY A 331 -0.58 31.04 12.86
N PHE A 332 -1.23 30.15 12.11
CA PHE A 332 -0.59 28.93 11.62
C PHE A 332 0.24 29.16 10.37
N ASP A 333 1.37 28.45 10.29
CA ASP A 333 2.02 28.23 9.01
C ASP A 333 1.14 27.36 8.10
N ARG A 334 1.38 27.45 6.79
CA ARG A 334 0.59 26.77 5.75
C ARG A 334 0.36 25.28 6.04
N HIS A 335 1.38 24.56 6.51
CA HIS A 335 1.30 23.12 6.70
C HIS A 335 0.59 22.72 7.98
N THR A 336 0.74 23.52 9.04
CA THR A 336 -0.04 23.36 10.27
C THR A 336 -1.51 23.65 10.01
N ALA A 337 -1.84 24.69 9.24
CA ALA A 337 -3.21 24.97 8.81
C ALA A 337 -3.80 23.81 7.98
N SER A 338 -3.02 23.22 7.06
CA SER A 338 -3.48 22.04 6.31
C SER A 338 -3.73 20.83 7.21
N ALA A 339 -2.83 20.53 8.16
CA ALA A 339 -3.02 19.44 9.12
C ALA A 339 -4.26 19.65 10.02
N TYR A 340 -4.52 20.88 10.46
CA TYR A 340 -5.72 21.23 11.22
C TYR A 340 -7.01 21.04 10.43
N LEU A 341 -7.07 21.53 9.18
CA LEU A 341 -8.23 21.32 8.31
C LEU A 341 -8.49 19.83 8.03
N ILE A 342 -7.43 19.03 7.89
CA ILE A 342 -7.54 17.57 7.75
C ILE A 342 -8.16 16.96 9.02
N ALA A 343 -7.74 17.40 10.21
CA ALA A 343 -8.31 16.94 11.47
C ALA A 343 -9.81 17.26 11.57
N LEU A 344 -10.20 18.50 11.26
CA LEU A 344 -11.61 18.94 11.28
C LEU A 344 -12.50 18.12 10.34
N ARG A 345 -12.01 17.77 9.14
CA ARG A 345 -12.74 16.90 8.21
C ARG A 345 -12.95 15.49 8.76
N GLY A 346 -11.99 14.99 9.52
CA GLY A 346 -12.16 13.73 10.23
C GLY A 346 -13.32 13.81 11.22
N LEU A 347 -13.42 14.90 11.97
CA LEU A 347 -14.49 15.15 12.94
C LEU A 347 -15.89 15.17 12.29
N GLU A 348 -16.00 15.70 11.07
CA GLU A 348 -17.26 15.77 10.32
C GLU A 348 -17.75 14.40 9.81
N THR A 349 -16.90 13.37 9.83
CA THR A 349 -17.21 12.03 9.33
C THR A 349 -18.17 11.29 10.27
N ASN A 350 -19.19 10.63 9.72
CA ASN A 350 -20.23 9.93 10.50
C ASN A 350 -19.67 8.90 11.50
N SER A 351 -18.50 8.32 11.21
CA SER A 351 -17.77 7.39 12.09
C SER A 351 -17.39 7.97 13.46
N ILE A 352 -17.31 9.30 13.59
CA ILE A 352 -17.05 9.98 14.87
C ILE A 352 -18.35 10.53 15.46
N LYS A 353 -19.32 10.94 14.62
CA LYS A 353 -20.61 11.49 15.05
C LYS A 353 -21.47 10.46 15.83
N GLY A 354 -21.40 9.18 15.50
CA GLY A 354 -22.12 8.13 16.26
C GLY A 354 -21.65 7.95 17.71
N VAL A 355 -20.50 8.52 18.09
CA VAL A 355 -19.99 8.51 19.49
C VAL A 355 -20.46 9.74 20.28
N ARG A 356 -21.13 10.71 19.63
CA ARG A 356 -21.76 11.86 20.30
C ARG A 356 -23.13 11.51 20.90
N SER A 357 -23.68 10.34 20.62
CA SER A 357 -25.07 9.96 20.91
C SER A 357 -25.27 9.00 22.10
N ASN A 358 -24.22 8.69 22.86
CA ASN A 358 -24.31 7.84 24.05
C ASN A 358 -23.84 8.57 25.29
#